data_AF-A0A3A1WGZ2-F1
#
_entry.id   AF-A0A3A1WGZ2-F1
#
_cell.length_a   1.000
_cell.length_b   1.000
_cell.length_c   1.000
_cell.angle_alpha   90.00
_cell.angle_beta   90.00
_cell.angle_gamma   90.00
#
_symmetry.space_group_name_H-M   'P 1'
#
loop_
_entity.id
_entity.type
_entity.pdbx_description
1 polymer ?
#
loop_
_entity_poly.entity_id
_entity_poly.type
_entity_poly.pdbx_seq_one_letter_code
_entity_poly.pdbx_strand_id
1 'polypeptide(L)'
;MLRRVRLCFAAGSLSPSDRCVDLYSSKTIGLTLGLLGALTSAGCTTLPRSGPDDQRIRDEATVYFAADKKKPLTDYVLVDLTETVLGYFPKQSQGLAKGFGPSRRGAPELPLGNGDTIQITLFESSAGGLFIPAEAGSRPGNFITLPAQTIDTTGRISVPYAGTLTVAGRTPAQVQADIEDRLANRAIEPQAIINLIEKRSSQVSVLGDVNAAARISLSDAGERVLDVISRAGGISSPAEETSVTLQRGGTSATVPFNQLVATPADNIYVYPNDTIYVNRERRTYLAFGAAGLNGSIDFDDMNLSWAEGVGKAGGLLDSRADPGQVFLYRMVDAETLTRMGFPVAGKTGTSFPVIFRANLRDPSSLFLAQQFAMKDKDMIYVSNADSVEVVKFLDVINAATSGVSGPLVDAASVRTSTRLITN
;
A
#
# COMPACT_ATOMS: atom_id res chain seq x y z
N MET A 1 -3.60 -72.88 -57.89
CA MET A 1 -2.17 -73.09 -57.59
C MET A 1 -1.65 -71.89 -56.82
N LEU A 2 -1.40 -72.04 -55.52
CA LEU A 2 -0.86 -70.98 -54.64
C LEU A 2 0.67 -70.96 -54.75
N ARG A 3 1.28 -69.79 -55.04
CA ARG A 3 2.74 -69.63 -54.99
C ARG A 3 3.18 -69.51 -53.53
N ARG A 4 4.05 -70.44 -53.08
CA ARG A 4 4.77 -70.36 -51.81
C ARG A 4 5.98 -69.44 -51.96
N VAL A 5 6.18 -68.53 -51.03
CA VAL A 5 7.44 -67.79 -50.86
C VAL A 5 7.92 -68.02 -49.43
N ARG A 6 9.16 -68.49 -49.31
CA ARG A 6 9.81 -68.89 -48.06
C ARG A 6 10.94 -67.92 -47.77
N LEU A 7 10.83 -67.14 -46.68
CA LEU A 7 11.90 -66.26 -46.22
C LEU A 7 12.54 -66.85 -44.96
N CYS A 8 13.88 -66.90 -44.95
CA CYS A 8 14.67 -67.34 -43.80
C CYS A 8 15.70 -66.26 -43.45
N PHE A 9 15.85 -65.96 -42.15
CA PHE A 9 16.79 -64.95 -41.63
C PHE A 9 18.04 -65.60 -41.03
N ALA A 10 19.20 -64.96 -41.20
CA ALA A 10 20.50 -65.43 -40.73
C ALA A 10 21.10 -64.51 -39.65
N ALA A 11 20.83 -64.79 -38.37
CA ALA A 11 21.66 -64.36 -37.23
C ALA A 11 21.19 -65.05 -35.93
N GLY A 12 22.13 -65.51 -35.09
CA GLY A 12 21.89 -65.86 -33.67
C GLY A 12 21.48 -67.31 -33.37
N SER A 13 21.88 -67.80 -32.19
CA SER A 13 22.01 -69.20 -31.77
C SER A 13 20.71 -69.96 -31.44
N LEU A 14 19.90 -70.27 -32.45
CA LEU A 14 18.71 -71.16 -32.31
C LEU A 14 18.66 -72.26 -33.39
N SER A 15 18.04 -73.41 -33.07
CA SER A 15 17.96 -74.65 -33.87
C SER A 15 17.46 -74.46 -35.33
N PRO A 16 17.87 -75.28 -36.32
CA PRO A 16 17.59 -75.08 -37.74
C PRO A 16 16.11 -75.18 -38.17
N SER A 17 15.23 -75.75 -37.34
CA SER A 17 13.80 -75.92 -37.66
C SER A 17 12.98 -74.63 -37.57
N ASP A 18 13.48 -73.61 -36.85
CA ASP A 18 12.65 -72.47 -36.43
C ASP A 18 12.95 -71.18 -37.22
N ARG A 19 13.80 -71.24 -38.26
CA ARG A 19 14.31 -70.06 -38.96
C ARG A 19 13.62 -69.70 -40.27
N CYS A 20 12.53 -70.37 -40.64
CA CYS A 20 11.84 -70.13 -41.92
C CYS A 20 10.33 -70.01 -41.71
N VAL A 21 9.75 -68.94 -42.26
CA VAL A 21 8.29 -68.72 -42.26
C VAL A 21 7.78 -68.84 -43.68
N ASP A 22 6.78 -69.71 -43.88
CA ASP A 22 6.06 -69.87 -45.14
C ASP A 22 4.85 -68.91 -45.17
N LEU A 23 4.87 -67.94 -46.09
CA LEU A 23 3.75 -67.00 -46.28
C LEU A 23 2.84 -67.51 -47.40
N TYR A 24 1.55 -67.70 -47.07
CA TYR A 24 0.48 -68.03 -48.02
C TYR A 24 -0.30 -66.78 -48.41
N SER A 25 -0.39 -66.48 -49.71
CA SER A 25 -1.22 -65.39 -50.25
C SER A 25 -2.69 -65.82 -50.31
N SER A 26 -3.48 -65.35 -49.35
CA SER A 26 -4.95 -65.44 -49.33
C SER A 26 -5.56 -64.09 -49.72
N LYS A 27 -6.56 -64.10 -50.62
CA LYS A 27 -7.25 -62.95 -51.23
C LYS A 27 -8.12 -62.10 -50.26
N THR A 28 -7.86 -62.12 -48.95
CA THR A 28 -8.67 -61.42 -47.93
C THR A 28 -8.03 -60.13 -47.39
N ILE A 29 -7.31 -59.38 -48.24
CA ILE A 29 -6.66 -58.10 -47.89
C ILE A 29 -7.53 -56.88 -48.27
N GLY A 30 -8.73 -57.10 -48.82
CA GLY A 30 -9.65 -56.01 -49.21
C GLY A 30 -10.52 -55.43 -48.08
N LEU A 31 -10.71 -56.14 -46.97
CA LEU A 31 -11.69 -55.75 -45.94
C LEU A 31 -11.08 -55.21 -44.64
N THR A 32 -9.77 -55.38 -44.42
CA THR A 32 -9.06 -54.88 -43.22
C THR A 32 -8.43 -53.50 -43.41
N LEU A 33 -8.37 -52.98 -44.64
CA LEU A 33 -7.91 -51.61 -44.91
C LEU A 33 -9.03 -50.56 -44.77
N GLY A 34 -10.30 -50.99 -44.76
CA GLY A 34 -11.46 -50.11 -44.55
C GLY A 34 -11.74 -49.75 -43.09
N LEU A 35 -11.17 -50.49 -42.13
CA LEU A 35 -11.38 -50.24 -40.70
C LEU A 35 -10.27 -49.37 -40.05
N LEU A 36 -9.16 -49.13 -40.77
CA LEU A 36 -8.09 -48.24 -40.31
C LEU A 36 -8.24 -46.78 -40.81
N GLY A 37 -9.14 -46.55 -41.76
CA GLY A 37 -9.44 -45.22 -42.32
C GLY A 37 -10.65 -44.50 -41.70
N ALA A 38 -11.36 -45.13 -40.75
CA ALA A 38 -12.58 -44.60 -40.15
C ALA A 38 -12.39 -44.06 -38.71
N LEU A 39 -11.15 -43.87 -38.25
CA LEU A 39 -10.84 -43.27 -36.94
C LEU A 39 -10.24 -41.86 -37.01
N THR A 40 -10.26 -41.21 -38.18
CA THR A 40 -9.73 -39.84 -38.35
C THR A 40 -10.82 -38.77 -38.51
N SER A 41 -12.09 -39.09 -38.31
CA SER A 41 -13.18 -38.12 -38.34
C SER A 41 -13.71 -37.82 -36.94
N ALA A 42 -13.28 -36.67 -36.42
CA ALA A 42 -14.02 -35.79 -35.52
C ALA A 42 -14.46 -36.40 -34.17
N GLY A 43 -13.48 -36.73 -33.35
CA GLY A 43 -13.61 -36.63 -31.90
C GLY A 43 -12.73 -35.48 -31.40
N CYS A 44 -13.07 -34.23 -31.74
CA CYS A 44 -12.53 -33.07 -31.02
C CYS A 44 -13.08 -33.14 -29.60
N THR A 45 -12.43 -33.93 -28.75
CA THR A 45 -12.61 -33.87 -27.31
C THR A 45 -12.08 -32.50 -26.89
N THR A 46 -13.00 -31.54 -26.80
CA THR A 46 -12.73 -30.29 -26.12
C THR A 46 -12.33 -30.66 -24.70
N LEU A 47 -11.02 -30.58 -24.42
CA LEU A 47 -10.51 -30.69 -23.06
C LEU A 47 -11.38 -29.80 -22.15
N PRO A 48 -11.70 -30.22 -20.92
CA PRO A 48 -12.45 -29.38 -20.00
C PRO A 48 -11.71 -28.04 -19.84
N ARG A 49 -12.38 -26.93 -20.15
CA ARG A 49 -11.81 -25.58 -20.15
C ARG A 49 -12.67 -24.65 -19.30
N SER A 50 -12.00 -23.88 -18.45
CA SER A 50 -12.61 -22.82 -17.66
C SER A 50 -12.63 -21.52 -18.47
N GLY A 51 -13.61 -21.37 -19.37
CA GLY A 51 -13.87 -20.11 -20.09
C GLY A 51 -13.66 -20.17 -21.62
N PRO A 52 -14.00 -19.07 -22.33
CA PRO A 52 -13.77 -18.93 -23.77
C PRO A 52 -12.26 -18.94 -24.07
N ASP A 53 -11.85 -19.67 -25.10
CA ASP A 53 -10.46 -19.77 -25.48
C ASP A 53 -9.95 -18.47 -26.14
N ASP A 54 -8.65 -18.25 -26.09
CA ASP A 54 -8.03 -17.04 -26.60
C ASP A 54 -8.18 -16.89 -28.12
N GLN A 55 -8.33 -17.99 -28.87
CA GLN A 55 -8.69 -17.95 -30.30
C GLN A 55 -10.10 -17.41 -30.48
N ARG A 56 -11.08 -17.96 -29.77
CA ARG A 56 -12.47 -17.49 -29.84
C ARG A 56 -12.62 -16.01 -29.46
N ILE A 57 -11.91 -15.53 -28.44
CA ILE A 57 -11.93 -14.12 -28.03
C ILE A 57 -11.39 -13.22 -29.15
N ARG A 58 -10.34 -13.65 -29.85
CA ARG A 58 -9.78 -12.89 -30.98
C ARG A 58 -10.69 -12.94 -32.22
N ASP A 59 -11.23 -14.11 -32.53
CA ASP A 59 -12.02 -14.34 -33.74
C ASP A 59 -13.40 -13.65 -33.67
N GLU A 60 -13.98 -13.52 -32.48
CA GLU A 60 -15.24 -12.80 -32.25
C GLU A 60 -15.04 -11.30 -31.99
N ALA A 61 -13.81 -10.78 -31.98
CA ALA A 61 -13.54 -9.37 -31.74
C ALA A 61 -13.92 -8.51 -32.95
N THR A 62 -14.96 -7.68 -32.81
CA THR A 62 -15.41 -6.72 -33.85
C THR A 62 -14.31 -5.76 -34.31
N VAL A 63 -13.41 -5.37 -33.40
CA VAL A 63 -12.21 -4.57 -33.70
C VAL A 63 -11.06 -5.12 -32.87
N TYR A 64 -10.02 -5.61 -33.54
CA TYR A 64 -8.81 -6.13 -32.91
C TYR A 64 -7.60 -5.28 -33.30
N PHE A 65 -7.04 -4.57 -32.32
CA PHE A 65 -5.77 -3.86 -32.48
C PHE A 65 -4.62 -4.81 -32.16
N ALA A 66 -4.09 -5.47 -33.19
CA ALA A 66 -2.93 -6.33 -33.06
C ALA A 66 -1.70 -5.50 -32.72
N ALA A 67 -1.05 -5.82 -31.60
CA ALA A 67 0.26 -5.26 -31.29
C ALA A 67 1.33 -5.83 -32.22
N ASP A 68 2.38 -5.04 -32.48
CA ASP A 68 3.58 -5.53 -33.17
C ASP A 68 4.25 -6.60 -32.31
N LYS A 69 4.26 -7.85 -32.78
CA LYS A 69 4.85 -9.00 -32.07
C LYS A 69 6.36 -8.85 -31.85
N LYS A 70 7.03 -7.94 -32.57
CA LYS A 70 8.48 -7.73 -32.47
C LYS A 70 8.87 -6.65 -31.46
N LYS A 71 7.90 -5.90 -30.91
CA LYS A 71 8.15 -4.82 -29.96
C LYS A 71 7.38 -5.07 -28.66
N PRO A 72 7.90 -4.62 -27.52
CA PRO A 72 7.12 -4.67 -26.29
C PRO A 72 5.88 -3.78 -26.43
N LEU A 73 4.80 -4.16 -25.74
CA LEU A 73 3.54 -3.41 -25.74
C LEU A 73 3.69 -1.99 -25.17
N THR A 74 4.67 -1.83 -24.28
CA THR A 74 5.09 -0.55 -23.70
C THR A 74 6.61 -0.60 -23.48
N ASP A 75 7.27 0.54 -23.61
CA ASP A 75 8.68 0.66 -23.22
C ASP A 75 8.81 0.50 -21.70
N TYR A 76 9.83 -0.22 -21.24
CA TYR A 76 10.14 -0.40 -19.82
C TYR A 76 11.66 -0.51 -19.63
N VAL A 77 12.13 -0.21 -18.42
CA VAL A 77 13.54 -0.43 -18.04
C VAL A 77 13.66 -1.69 -17.21
N LEU A 78 14.56 -2.60 -17.59
CA LEU A 78 14.96 -3.73 -16.75
C LEU A 78 16.21 -3.33 -15.95
N VAL A 79 16.15 -3.45 -14.63
CA VAL A 79 17.23 -3.06 -13.72
C VAL A 79 17.57 -4.23 -12.80
N ASP A 80 18.83 -4.59 -12.72
CA ASP A 80 19.30 -5.56 -11.74
C ASP A 80 19.43 -4.96 -10.35
N LEU A 81 18.98 -5.71 -9.34
CA LEU A 81 19.14 -5.31 -7.96
C LEU A 81 20.62 -5.34 -7.57
N THR A 82 21.17 -4.15 -7.34
CA THR A 82 22.57 -3.93 -6.95
C THR A 82 22.64 -2.87 -5.84
N GLU A 83 23.76 -2.80 -5.14
CA GLU A 83 24.00 -1.75 -4.11
C GLU A 83 23.86 -0.33 -4.70
N THR A 84 24.33 -0.13 -5.93
CA THR A 84 24.20 1.15 -6.63
C THR A 84 22.73 1.53 -6.83
N VAL A 85 21.89 0.57 -7.21
CA VAL A 85 20.44 0.80 -7.41
C VAL A 85 19.76 1.12 -6.08
N LEU A 86 20.11 0.43 -4.99
CA LEU A 86 19.56 0.72 -3.66
C LEU A 86 19.75 2.18 -3.23
N GLY A 87 20.90 2.78 -3.57
CA GLY A 87 21.19 4.19 -3.27
C GLY A 87 20.20 5.19 -3.85
N TYR A 88 19.49 4.82 -4.93
CA TYR A 88 18.46 5.66 -5.56
C TYR A 88 17.06 5.49 -4.95
N PHE A 89 16.84 4.43 -4.18
CA PHE A 89 15.55 4.12 -3.54
C PHE A 89 15.68 4.05 -2.01
N PRO A 90 16.14 5.14 -1.35
CA PRO A 90 16.24 5.15 0.10
C PRO A 90 14.86 4.97 0.74
N LYS A 91 14.81 4.33 1.92
CA LYS A 91 13.60 4.28 2.74
C LYS A 91 13.14 5.72 2.99
N GLN A 92 11.93 6.03 2.51
CA GLN A 92 11.42 7.39 2.45
C GLN A 92 11.00 7.82 3.87
N SER A 93 11.88 8.49 4.62
CA SER A 93 11.52 9.15 5.88
C SER A 93 10.80 10.46 5.56
N GLN A 94 9.49 10.39 5.33
CA GLN A 94 8.65 11.58 5.39
C GLN A 94 8.38 11.88 6.86
N GLY A 95 8.53 13.15 7.26
CA GLY A 95 8.41 13.55 8.66
C GLY A 95 7.95 14.98 8.76
N LEU A 96 7.15 15.30 9.78
CA LEU A 96 6.63 16.64 9.99
C LEU A 96 7.77 17.65 10.22
N ALA A 97 8.88 17.20 10.82
CA ALA A 97 10.06 18.04 11.03
C ALA A 97 10.73 18.49 9.72
N LYS A 98 10.64 17.71 8.64
CA LYS A 98 11.19 18.10 7.34
C LYS A 98 10.31 19.14 6.65
N GLY A 99 8.98 19.04 6.80
CA GLY A 99 8.03 19.97 6.17
C GLY A 99 7.91 21.31 6.91
N PHE A 100 7.92 21.29 8.24
CA PHE A 100 7.70 22.49 9.06
C PHE A 100 8.96 22.99 9.79
N GLY A 101 10.09 22.29 9.63
CA GLY A 101 11.33 22.53 10.36
C GLY A 101 11.34 21.86 11.74
N PRO A 102 12.52 21.73 12.38
CA PRO A 102 12.61 21.20 13.74
C PRO A 102 11.84 22.12 14.71
N SER A 103 11.22 21.52 15.73
CA SER A 103 10.45 22.17 16.81
C SER A 103 11.26 23.11 17.73
N ARG A 104 12.14 23.94 17.17
CA ARG A 104 12.95 24.93 17.90
C ARG A 104 12.11 26.12 18.39
N ARG A 105 10.90 26.30 17.86
CA ARG A 105 9.91 27.21 18.42
C ARG A 105 9.19 26.45 19.53
N GLY A 106 9.19 27.01 20.74
CA GLY A 106 8.47 26.45 21.89
C GLY A 106 6.95 26.42 21.66
N ALA A 107 6.19 26.16 22.74
CA ALA A 107 4.75 26.27 22.71
C ALA A 107 4.32 27.64 22.13
N PRO A 108 3.30 27.68 21.26
CA PRO A 108 2.82 28.94 20.71
C PRO A 108 2.22 29.80 21.82
N GLU A 109 2.50 31.11 21.79
CA GLU A 109 1.67 32.06 22.53
C GLU A 109 0.28 32.09 21.88
N LEU A 110 -0.76 31.96 22.70
CA LEU A 110 -2.15 31.96 22.27
C LEU A 110 -2.79 33.32 22.61
N PRO A 111 -2.69 34.33 21.73
CA PRO A 111 -3.36 35.60 21.97
C PRO A 111 -4.87 35.42 21.93
N LEU A 112 -5.58 36.37 22.54
CA LEU A 112 -7.03 36.48 22.40
C LEU A 112 -7.39 36.74 20.93
N GLY A 113 -8.48 36.14 20.46
CA GLY A 113 -8.94 36.32 19.09
C GLY A 113 -10.45 36.46 18.98
N ASN A 114 -10.90 36.84 17.79
CA ASN A 114 -12.31 37.07 17.52
C ASN A 114 -13.13 35.80 17.81
N GLY A 115 -14.28 35.98 18.45
CA GLY A 115 -15.17 34.88 18.83
C GLY A 115 -14.79 34.18 20.14
N ASP A 116 -13.66 34.50 20.78
CA ASP A 116 -13.40 34.05 22.14
C ASP A 116 -14.36 34.71 23.12
N THR A 117 -14.76 33.99 24.16
CA THR A 117 -15.58 34.53 25.24
C THR A 117 -14.74 34.68 26.49
N ILE A 118 -14.66 35.92 26.98
CA ILE A 118 -13.92 36.27 28.19
C ILE A 118 -14.85 36.79 29.28
N GLN A 119 -14.44 36.58 30.52
CA GLN A 119 -15.03 37.19 31.70
C GLN A 119 -13.95 38.00 32.40
N ILE A 120 -14.32 39.22 32.79
CA ILE A 120 -13.42 40.18 33.40
C ILE A 120 -13.86 40.34 34.85
N THR A 121 -12.93 40.18 35.77
CA THR A 121 -13.13 40.49 37.18
C THR A 121 -12.27 41.70 37.52
N LEU A 122 -12.90 42.74 38.03
CA LEU A 122 -12.25 43.99 38.43
C LEU A 122 -12.22 44.05 39.95
N PHE A 123 -11.05 44.33 40.51
CA PHE A 123 -10.81 44.54 41.94
C PHE A 123 -10.43 46.00 42.19
N GLU A 124 -10.77 46.49 43.37
CA GLU A 124 -10.28 47.77 43.91
C GLU A 124 -9.68 47.51 45.30
N SER A 125 -8.69 48.30 45.72
CA SER A 125 -8.03 48.08 47.01
C SER A 125 -8.90 48.39 48.23
N SER A 126 -9.97 49.19 48.06
CA SER A 126 -10.91 49.55 49.13
C SER A 126 -12.35 49.71 48.62
N ALA A 127 -13.34 49.60 49.53
CA ALA A 127 -14.73 49.95 49.25
C ALA A 127 -14.94 51.47 49.14
N GLY A 128 -15.98 51.88 48.41
CA GLY A 128 -16.28 53.29 48.13
C GLY A 128 -15.66 53.83 46.83
N GLY A 129 -15.10 52.96 45.98
CA GLY A 129 -14.57 53.32 44.67
C GLY A 129 -15.63 53.32 43.56
N LEU A 130 -15.18 53.18 42.31
CA LEU A 130 -16.01 53.32 41.11
C LEU A 130 -16.99 52.16 40.96
N PHE A 131 -16.54 50.96 41.31
CA PHE A 131 -17.30 49.73 41.16
C PHE A 131 -17.85 49.18 42.47
N ILE A 132 -17.30 49.64 43.60
CA ILE A 132 -17.62 49.10 44.93
C ILE A 132 -18.26 50.20 45.78
N PRO A 133 -19.58 50.13 46.07
CA PRO A 133 -20.24 51.11 46.93
C PRO A 133 -19.68 51.08 48.36
N ALA A 134 -19.76 52.22 49.06
CA ALA A 134 -19.21 52.40 50.41
C ALA A 134 -20.01 51.68 51.51
N GLU A 135 -21.24 51.22 51.22
CA GLU A 135 -22.09 50.55 52.21
C GLU A 135 -21.70 49.08 52.38
N ALA A 136 -21.11 48.78 53.53
CA ALA A 136 -20.67 47.46 53.94
C ALA A 136 -21.87 46.56 54.26
N GLY A 137 -22.24 45.70 53.34
CA GLY A 137 -23.22 44.65 53.63
C GLY A 137 -23.42 43.70 52.47
N SER A 138 -22.87 42.48 52.59
CA SER A 138 -23.23 41.31 51.76
C SER A 138 -22.49 41.08 50.43
N ARG A 139 -21.24 41.54 50.26
CA ARG A 139 -20.38 41.07 49.16
C ARG A 139 -19.16 40.29 49.66
N PRO A 140 -18.83 39.14 49.04
CA PRO A 140 -17.72 38.26 49.46
C PRO A 140 -16.31 38.80 49.13
N GLY A 141 -16.17 40.03 48.63
CA GLY A 141 -14.87 40.66 48.40
C GLY A 141 -14.97 42.01 47.68
N ASN A 142 -13.84 42.71 47.60
CA ASN A 142 -13.71 43.99 46.90
C ASN A 142 -13.54 43.79 45.37
N PHE A 143 -14.52 43.15 44.73
CA PHE A 143 -14.49 42.93 43.29
C PHE A 143 -15.87 42.89 42.65
N ILE A 144 -15.91 43.13 41.35
CA ILE A 144 -17.06 42.88 40.50
C ILE A 144 -16.67 41.96 39.34
N THR A 145 -17.58 41.06 38.97
CA THR A 145 -17.43 40.24 37.77
C THR A 145 -18.33 40.81 36.70
N LEU A 146 -17.75 41.25 35.58
CA LEU A 146 -18.51 41.66 34.42
C LEU A 146 -19.15 40.43 33.76
N PRO A 147 -20.35 40.57 33.16
CA PRO A 147 -20.93 39.50 32.36
C PRO A 147 -19.95 39.01 31.31
N ALA A 148 -20.04 37.73 30.95
CA ALA A 148 -19.23 37.15 29.89
C ALA A 148 -19.44 37.92 28.58
N GLN A 149 -18.35 38.28 27.91
CA GLN A 149 -18.37 39.03 26.65
C GLN A 149 -17.61 38.24 25.60
N THR A 150 -18.23 38.10 24.43
CA THR A 150 -17.57 37.56 23.25
C THR A 150 -16.84 38.68 22.52
N ILE A 151 -15.58 38.43 22.15
CA ILE A 151 -14.77 39.35 21.35
C ILE A 151 -15.41 39.48 19.97
N ASP A 152 -15.79 40.70 19.60
CA ASP A 152 -16.52 40.96 18.37
C ASP A 152 -15.64 40.75 17.10
N THR A 153 -16.26 40.89 15.92
CA THR A 153 -15.57 40.76 14.63
C THR A 153 -14.51 41.83 14.38
N THR A 154 -14.58 42.96 15.11
CA THR A 154 -13.58 44.03 15.08
C THR A 154 -12.46 43.81 16.10
N GLY A 155 -12.50 42.70 16.86
CA GLY A 155 -11.51 42.34 17.85
C GLY A 155 -11.61 43.12 19.15
N ARG A 156 -12.81 43.61 19.49
CA ARG A 156 -13.05 44.53 20.61
C ARG A 156 -14.01 43.98 21.66
N ILE A 157 -13.91 44.57 22.84
CA ILE A 157 -14.82 44.39 23.99
C ILE A 157 -15.15 45.73 24.62
N SER A 158 -16.22 45.77 25.44
CA SER A 158 -16.63 46.97 26.16
C SER A 158 -16.42 46.79 27.66
N VAL A 159 -15.65 47.68 28.27
CA VAL A 159 -15.45 47.70 29.72
C VAL A 159 -16.02 49.00 30.27
N PRO A 160 -16.98 48.96 31.21
CA PRO A 160 -17.55 50.17 31.79
C PRO A 160 -16.45 51.11 32.30
N TYR A 161 -16.59 52.40 31.98
CA TYR A 161 -15.64 53.48 32.30
C TYR A 161 -14.24 53.39 31.63
N ALA A 162 -13.77 52.23 31.19
CA ALA A 162 -12.58 52.09 30.34
C ALA A 162 -12.88 52.21 28.83
N GLY A 163 -14.16 52.16 28.46
CA GLY A 163 -14.64 52.30 27.09
C GLY A 163 -14.46 51.01 26.27
N THR A 164 -14.31 51.16 24.96
CA THR A 164 -14.05 50.04 24.06
C THR A 164 -12.55 49.79 23.92
N LEU A 165 -12.13 48.55 24.11
CA LEU A 165 -10.72 48.13 24.02
C LEU A 165 -10.53 47.13 22.89
N THR A 166 -9.41 47.25 22.17
CA THR A 166 -9.00 46.26 21.17
C THR A 166 -8.17 45.19 21.86
N VAL A 167 -8.63 43.95 21.77
CA VAL A 167 -8.10 42.79 22.51
C VAL A 167 -7.61 41.67 21.59
N ALA A 168 -8.12 41.58 20.36
CA ALA A 168 -7.65 40.58 19.41
C ALA A 168 -6.15 40.76 19.10
N GLY A 169 -5.41 39.67 19.09
CA GLY A 169 -3.96 39.64 18.89
C GLY A 169 -3.13 39.97 20.14
N ARG A 170 -3.77 40.24 21.30
CA ARG A 170 -3.10 40.56 22.55
C ARG A 170 -3.18 39.41 23.54
N THR A 171 -2.19 39.31 24.42
CA THR A 171 -2.24 38.36 25.53
C THR A 171 -3.18 38.86 26.63
N PRO A 172 -3.75 37.97 27.46
CA PRO A 172 -4.58 38.38 28.60
C PRO A 172 -3.87 39.40 29.50
N ALA A 173 -2.59 39.20 29.79
CA ALA A 173 -1.78 40.13 30.60
C ALA A 173 -1.67 41.53 29.98
N GLN A 174 -1.48 41.61 28.66
CA GLN A 174 -1.45 42.90 27.96
C GLN A 174 -2.79 43.63 28.01
N VAL A 175 -3.91 42.89 27.98
CA VAL A 175 -5.25 43.49 28.08
C VAL A 175 -5.56 43.91 29.51
N GLN A 176 -5.15 43.12 30.51
CA GLN A 176 -5.27 43.47 31.93
C GLN A 176 -4.61 44.81 32.25
N ALA A 177 -3.35 44.98 31.85
CA ALA A 177 -2.61 46.24 32.05
C ALA A 177 -3.30 47.45 31.39
N ASP A 178 -3.84 47.31 30.19
CA ASP A 178 -4.54 48.41 29.50
C ASP A 178 -5.91 48.74 30.14
N ILE A 179 -6.58 47.75 30.73
CA ILE A 179 -7.79 48.00 31.54
C ILE A 179 -7.41 48.77 32.81
N GLU A 180 -6.36 48.36 33.51
CA GLU A 180 -5.87 49.01 34.73
C GLU A 180 -5.47 50.47 34.47
N ASP A 181 -4.68 50.71 33.43
CA ASP A 181 -4.24 52.07 33.04
C ASP A 181 -5.42 53.00 32.72
N ARG A 182 -6.45 52.48 32.03
CA ARG A 182 -7.65 53.27 31.67
C ARG A 182 -8.55 53.55 32.87
N LEU A 183 -8.51 52.72 33.89
CA LEU A 183 -9.28 52.86 35.12
C LEU A 183 -8.52 53.60 36.22
N ALA A 184 -7.19 53.74 36.13
CA ALA A 184 -6.34 54.30 37.18
C ALA A 184 -6.76 55.70 37.66
N ASN A 185 -7.31 56.55 36.77
CA ASN A 185 -7.77 57.89 37.12
C ASN A 185 -9.22 57.94 37.66
N ARG A 186 -9.89 56.80 37.78
CA ARG A 186 -11.32 56.71 38.13
C ARG A 186 -11.63 55.72 39.24
N ALA A 187 -10.85 54.65 39.35
CA ALA A 187 -10.97 53.60 40.37
C ALA A 187 -9.77 53.65 41.33
N ILE A 188 -9.93 53.11 42.54
CA ILE A 188 -8.88 53.10 43.57
C ILE A 188 -8.02 51.85 43.35
N GLU A 189 -6.78 52.07 42.87
CA GLU A 189 -5.80 51.01 42.59
C GLU A 189 -6.42 49.80 41.88
N PRO A 190 -6.99 49.99 40.67
CA PRO A 190 -7.72 48.93 39.99
C PRO A 190 -6.79 47.75 39.64
N GLN A 191 -7.33 46.55 39.76
CA GLN A 191 -6.68 45.32 39.28
C GLN A 191 -7.67 44.54 38.40
N ALA A 192 -7.21 44.07 37.24
CA ALA A 192 -8.05 43.36 36.28
C ALA A 192 -7.58 41.91 36.12
N ILE A 193 -8.52 40.97 36.22
CA ILE A 193 -8.29 39.56 35.91
C ILE A 193 -9.19 39.18 34.75
N ILE A 194 -8.62 38.45 33.78
CA ILE A 194 -9.33 37.98 32.58
C ILE A 194 -9.33 36.47 32.62
N ASN A 195 -10.52 35.90 32.65
CA ASN A 195 -10.76 34.47 32.55
C ASN A 195 -11.33 34.16 31.18
N LEU A 196 -10.70 33.23 30.47
CA LEU A 196 -11.17 32.76 29.17
C LEU A 196 -12.21 31.65 29.38
N ILE A 197 -13.47 31.92 29.04
CA ILE A 197 -14.56 30.95 29.19
C ILE A 197 -14.58 30.00 28.00
N GLU A 198 -14.44 30.55 26.79
CA GLU A 198 -14.48 29.77 25.55
C GLU A 198 -13.40 30.27 24.60
N LYS A 199 -12.53 29.36 24.16
CA LYS A 199 -11.41 29.65 23.26
C LYS A 199 -11.74 29.10 21.86
N ARG A 200 -12.35 29.94 21.03
CA ARG A 200 -12.76 29.64 19.66
C ARG A 200 -11.69 30.01 18.64
N SER A 201 -10.90 31.03 18.94
CA SER A 201 -9.84 31.53 18.06
C SER A 201 -8.64 30.59 17.97
N SER A 202 -8.39 29.82 19.03
CA SER A 202 -7.24 28.92 19.17
C SER A 202 -7.68 27.46 19.20
N GLN A 203 -8.25 26.99 18.09
CA GLN A 203 -8.67 25.60 17.92
C GLN A 203 -7.87 24.91 16.81
N VAL A 204 -7.70 23.60 16.95
CA VAL A 204 -7.18 22.69 15.92
C VAL A 204 -8.28 21.72 15.53
N SER A 205 -8.36 21.41 14.23
CA SER A 205 -9.31 20.42 13.73
C SER A 205 -8.65 19.06 13.60
N VAL A 206 -9.24 18.02 14.20
CA VAL A 206 -8.84 16.62 13.99
C VAL A 206 -9.91 15.92 13.20
N LEU A 207 -9.51 15.32 12.08
CA LEU A 207 -10.39 14.70 11.10
C LEU A 207 -9.83 13.34 10.67
N GLY A 208 -10.70 12.52 10.07
CA GLY A 208 -10.34 11.23 9.51
C GLY A 208 -10.50 10.08 10.50
N ASP A 209 -9.58 9.11 10.44
CA ASP A 209 -9.68 7.81 11.09
C ASP A 209 -9.23 7.83 12.56
N VAL A 210 -9.93 8.65 13.36
CA VAL A 210 -9.79 8.78 14.82
C VAL A 210 -11.09 8.39 15.52
N ASN A 211 -11.02 8.05 16.80
CA ASN A 211 -12.19 7.58 17.55
C ASN A 211 -13.24 8.69 17.76
N ALA A 212 -12.81 9.94 17.90
CA ALA A 212 -13.67 11.10 18.08
C ALA A 212 -13.13 12.33 17.33
N ALA A 213 -13.47 12.43 16.04
CA ALA A 213 -13.15 13.60 15.22
C ALA A 213 -13.83 14.87 15.78
N ALA A 214 -13.04 15.91 16.05
CA ALA A 214 -13.53 17.11 16.72
C ALA A 214 -12.63 18.33 16.47
N ARG A 215 -13.16 19.52 16.78
CA ARG A 215 -12.36 20.72 17.00
C ARG A 215 -11.93 20.78 18.46
N ILE A 216 -10.64 20.95 18.67
CA ILE A 216 -10.00 20.88 19.98
C ILE A 216 -9.41 22.24 20.31
N SER A 217 -9.91 22.88 21.37
CA SER A 217 -9.34 24.13 21.90
C SER A 217 -7.98 23.88 22.52
N LEU A 218 -7.00 24.69 22.11
CA LEU A 218 -5.62 24.64 22.57
C LEU A 218 -5.46 25.29 23.94
N SER A 219 -4.56 24.73 24.74
CA SER A 219 -4.19 25.25 26.06
C SER A 219 -2.88 26.06 25.99
N ASP A 220 -2.67 26.93 26.97
CA ASP A 220 -1.46 27.76 27.04
C ASP A 220 -0.18 26.95 27.36
N ALA A 221 -0.33 25.67 27.75
CA ALA A 221 0.78 24.73 27.87
C ALA A 221 1.38 24.33 26.50
N GLY A 222 0.62 24.52 25.42
CA GLY A 222 0.95 24.13 24.07
C GLY A 222 0.81 22.62 23.84
N GLU A 223 -0.10 22.23 22.96
CA GLU A 223 -0.22 20.84 22.52
C GLU A 223 0.69 20.52 21.34
N ARG A 224 1.10 19.25 21.27
CA ARG A 224 1.74 18.65 20.10
C ARG A 224 0.76 17.75 19.34
N VAL A 225 1.14 17.32 18.14
CA VAL A 225 0.30 16.48 17.27
C VAL A 225 -0.24 15.25 18.01
N LEU A 226 0.60 14.54 18.76
CA LEU A 226 0.17 13.36 19.51
C LEU A 226 -0.82 13.69 20.65
N ASP A 227 -0.65 14.83 21.33
CA ASP A 227 -1.56 15.26 22.40
C ASP A 227 -2.97 15.52 21.84
N VAL A 228 -3.03 16.19 20.69
CA VAL A 228 -4.29 16.50 20.01
C VAL A 228 -4.97 15.22 19.49
N ILE A 229 -4.22 14.28 18.91
CA ILE A 229 -4.77 12.97 18.50
C ILE A 229 -5.28 12.20 19.71
N SER A 230 -4.56 12.22 20.85
CA SER A 230 -5.02 11.58 22.08
C SER A 230 -6.32 12.19 22.60
N ARG A 231 -6.47 13.52 22.53
CA ARG A 231 -7.71 14.22 22.92
C ARG A 231 -8.87 13.93 21.96
N ALA A 232 -8.57 13.55 20.72
CA ALA A 232 -9.54 13.02 19.75
C ALA A 232 -9.84 11.51 19.95
N GLY A 233 -9.43 10.93 21.09
CA GLY A 233 -9.67 9.53 21.44
C GLY A 233 -8.67 8.53 20.83
N GLY A 234 -7.61 8.99 20.17
CA GLY A 234 -6.64 8.13 19.50
C GLY A 234 -7.06 7.69 18.09
N ILE A 235 -6.20 6.92 17.43
CA ILE A 235 -6.44 6.36 16.09
C ILE A 235 -7.44 5.20 16.14
N SER A 236 -8.23 5.03 15.08
CA SER A 236 -9.24 3.97 14.97
C SER A 236 -8.75 2.70 14.27
N SER A 237 -7.75 2.83 13.39
CA SER A 237 -7.13 1.70 12.67
C SER A 237 -5.76 1.31 13.23
N PRO A 238 -5.22 0.15 12.81
CA PRO A 238 -3.85 -0.23 13.16
C PRO A 238 -2.83 0.84 12.76
N ALA A 239 -1.81 0.99 13.59
CA ALA A 239 -0.79 2.03 13.44
C ALA A 239 0.04 1.88 12.16
N GLU A 240 0.19 0.66 11.67
CA GLU A 240 0.90 0.26 10.46
C GLU A 240 0.19 0.74 9.18
N GLU A 241 -1.14 0.84 9.25
CA GLU A 241 -2.00 1.32 8.17
C GLU A 241 -2.34 2.81 8.30
N THR A 242 -1.78 3.52 9.29
CA THR A 242 -2.21 4.88 9.61
C THR A 242 -1.13 5.91 9.28
N SER A 243 -1.51 6.94 8.53
CA SER A 243 -0.71 8.14 8.28
C SER A 243 -1.37 9.38 8.89
N VAL A 244 -0.55 10.32 9.34
CA VAL A 244 -0.98 11.59 9.93
C VAL A 244 -0.48 12.72 9.05
N THR A 245 -1.41 13.52 8.55
CA THR A 245 -1.11 14.72 7.78
C THR A 245 -1.42 15.95 8.61
N LEU A 246 -0.42 16.81 8.79
CA LEU A 246 -0.61 18.14 9.37
C LEU A 246 -0.65 19.17 8.24
N GLN A 247 -1.73 19.95 8.19
CA GLN A 247 -1.90 21.08 7.29
C GLN A 247 -1.87 22.39 8.08
N ARG A 248 -0.97 23.30 7.69
CA ARG A 248 -0.75 24.61 8.30
C ARG A 248 -0.46 25.66 7.23
N GLY A 249 -1.28 26.71 7.15
CA GLY A 249 -1.03 27.86 6.28
C GLY A 249 -0.82 27.51 4.81
N GLY A 250 -1.53 26.49 4.29
CA GLY A 250 -1.40 26.01 2.91
C GLY A 250 -0.23 25.03 2.66
N THR A 251 0.60 24.76 3.67
CA THR A 251 1.62 23.71 3.62
C THR A 251 1.11 22.45 4.29
N SER A 252 1.38 21.29 3.71
CA SER A 252 1.02 20.00 4.29
C SER A 252 2.25 19.10 4.40
N ALA A 253 2.36 18.37 5.49
CA ALA A 253 3.34 17.30 5.64
C ALA A 253 2.67 16.06 6.21
N THR A 254 3.02 14.90 5.67
CA THR A 254 2.51 13.62 6.10
C THR A 254 3.62 12.83 6.78
N VAL A 255 3.29 12.22 7.91
CA VAL A 255 4.16 11.31 8.63
C VAL A 255 3.38 10.04 8.95
N PRO A 256 3.97 8.87 8.81
CA PRO A 256 3.32 7.66 9.28
C PRO A 256 3.19 7.63 10.79
N PHE A 257 2.10 7.06 11.32
CA PHE A 257 1.82 7.09 12.75
C PHE A 257 2.92 6.41 13.59
N ASN A 258 3.39 5.23 13.17
CA ASN A 258 4.50 4.54 13.83
C ASN A 258 5.77 5.40 13.91
N GLN A 259 6.10 6.14 12.85
CA GLN A 259 7.25 7.04 12.85
C GLN A 259 7.02 8.25 13.77
N LEU A 260 5.82 8.83 13.77
CA LEU A 260 5.45 9.95 14.62
C LEU A 260 5.59 9.61 16.12
N VAL A 261 5.21 8.39 16.51
CA VAL A 261 5.38 7.88 17.88
C VAL A 261 6.85 7.62 18.21
N ALA A 262 7.59 6.99 17.29
CA ALA A 262 8.98 6.60 17.52
C ALA A 262 9.99 7.77 17.45
N THR A 263 9.64 8.86 16.76
CA THR A 263 10.56 9.96 16.43
C THR A 263 10.09 11.27 17.08
N PRO A 264 10.63 11.66 18.26
CA PRO A 264 10.20 12.89 18.96
C PRO A 264 10.32 14.17 18.14
N ALA A 265 11.24 14.21 17.17
CA ALA A 265 11.41 15.35 16.27
C ALA A 265 10.16 15.61 15.40
N ASP A 266 9.42 14.56 15.04
CA ASP A 266 8.20 14.66 14.22
C ASP A 266 6.97 15.02 15.06
N ASN A 267 6.98 14.83 16.38
CA ASN A 267 5.88 15.24 17.26
C ASN A 267 5.94 16.75 17.56
N ILE A 268 5.65 17.57 16.55
CA ILE A 268 5.79 19.04 16.62
C ILE A 268 4.60 19.73 17.31
N TYR A 269 4.78 20.97 17.78
CA TYR A 269 3.69 21.79 18.31
C TYR A 269 2.66 22.11 17.24
N VAL A 270 1.39 22.11 17.63
CA VAL A 270 0.26 22.54 16.79
C VAL A 270 -0.07 24.01 17.06
N TYR A 271 -0.64 24.68 16.07
CA TYR A 271 -0.98 26.10 16.11
C TYR A 271 -2.46 26.30 15.82
N PRO A 272 -3.05 27.44 16.25
CA PRO A 272 -4.42 27.81 15.86
C PRO A 272 -4.67 27.64 14.36
N ASN A 273 -5.81 27.04 14.02
CA ASN A 273 -6.25 26.73 12.65
C ASN A 273 -5.46 25.63 11.92
N ASP A 274 -4.55 24.92 12.59
CA ASP A 274 -4.01 23.70 12.03
C ASP A 274 -5.13 22.66 11.83
N THR A 275 -4.97 21.86 10.79
CA THR A 275 -5.81 20.67 10.55
C THR A 275 -4.94 19.44 10.59
N ILE A 276 -5.28 18.51 11.47
CA ILE A 276 -4.68 17.19 11.57
C ILE A 276 -5.66 16.21 10.92
N TYR A 277 -5.21 15.58 9.85
CA TYR A 277 -5.96 14.56 9.13
C TYR A 277 -5.29 13.21 9.34
N VAL A 278 -6.00 12.28 9.95
CA VAL A 278 -5.54 10.90 10.15
C VAL A 278 -6.14 10.04 9.05
N ASN A 279 -5.30 9.44 8.22
CA ASN A 279 -5.75 8.65 7.09
C ASN A 279 -5.38 7.18 7.29
N ARG A 280 -6.29 6.29 6.87
CA ARG A 280 -6.01 4.86 6.77
C ARG A 280 -5.57 4.54 5.35
N GLU A 281 -4.34 4.10 5.21
CA GLU A 281 -3.71 3.69 3.97
C GLU A 281 -3.45 2.18 3.99
N ARG A 282 -4.44 1.40 3.53
CA ARG A 282 -4.27 -0.03 3.27
C ARG A 282 -3.41 -0.22 2.02
N ARG A 283 -2.13 -0.46 2.23
CA ARG A 283 -1.16 -0.72 1.16
C ARG A 283 -1.18 -2.18 0.77
N THR A 284 -1.22 -2.45 -0.53
CA THR A 284 -1.26 -3.81 -1.07
C THR A 284 -0.26 -3.97 -2.20
N TYR A 285 0.25 -5.18 -2.40
CA TYR A 285 1.00 -5.56 -3.59
C TYR A 285 0.36 -6.78 -4.23
N LEU A 286 0.71 -7.03 -5.48
CA LEU A 286 0.28 -8.24 -6.19
C LEU A 286 1.44 -9.24 -6.25
N ALA A 287 1.16 -10.52 -6.07
CA ALA A 287 2.10 -11.60 -6.30
C ALA A 287 1.57 -12.55 -7.38
N PHE A 288 2.42 -12.94 -8.32
CA PHE A 288 2.09 -13.82 -9.43
C PHE A 288 3.23 -14.80 -9.76
N GLY A 289 2.89 -15.87 -10.48
CA GLY A 289 3.84 -16.78 -11.08
C GLY A 289 4.11 -18.02 -10.24
N ALA A 290 5.36 -18.43 -10.14
CA ALA A 290 5.80 -19.58 -9.34
C ALA A 290 6.03 -19.24 -7.85
N ALA A 291 5.19 -18.35 -7.30
CA ALA A 291 5.12 -18.07 -5.87
C ALA A 291 4.05 -18.94 -5.19
N GLY A 292 4.16 -19.13 -3.88
CA GLY A 292 3.23 -19.95 -3.10
C GLY A 292 1.78 -19.45 -3.15
N LEU A 293 1.58 -18.13 -3.06
CA LEU A 293 0.30 -17.43 -3.17
C LEU A 293 0.30 -16.54 -4.41
N ASN A 294 -0.85 -16.49 -5.09
CA ASN A 294 -1.09 -15.62 -6.23
C ASN A 294 -2.30 -14.75 -5.95
N GLY A 295 -2.16 -13.42 -6.06
CA GLY A 295 -3.23 -12.47 -5.78
C GLY A 295 -2.76 -11.20 -5.08
N SER A 296 -3.71 -10.41 -4.57
CA SER A 296 -3.44 -9.22 -3.77
C SER A 296 -3.13 -9.59 -2.34
N ILE A 297 -2.05 -9.02 -1.79
CA ILE A 297 -1.56 -9.26 -0.45
C ILE A 297 -1.37 -7.91 0.25
N ASP A 298 -1.77 -7.82 1.51
CA ASP A 298 -1.63 -6.62 2.34
C ASP A 298 -0.19 -6.48 2.86
N PHE A 299 0.25 -5.24 3.03
CA PHE A 299 1.61 -4.96 3.48
C PHE A 299 1.86 -5.41 4.92
N ASP A 300 0.85 -5.35 5.81
CA ASP A 300 0.87 -5.52 7.28
C ASP A 300 1.94 -4.70 8.05
N ASP A 301 2.94 -4.16 7.36
CA ASP A 301 3.95 -3.24 7.87
C ASP A 301 4.16 -2.12 6.84
N MET A 302 4.37 -0.91 7.32
CA MET A 302 4.73 0.22 6.50
C MET A 302 6.01 0.05 5.68
N ASN A 303 7.03 -0.60 6.24
CA ASN A 303 8.36 -0.68 5.65
C ASN A 303 8.65 -2.08 5.08
N LEU A 304 7.62 -2.75 4.56
CA LEU A 304 7.74 -4.05 3.92
C LEU A 304 8.86 -4.05 2.88
N SER A 305 9.86 -4.89 3.10
CA SER A 305 10.93 -5.12 2.14
C SER A 305 10.51 -6.08 1.03
N TRP A 306 11.23 -6.06 -0.09
CA TRP A 306 10.95 -6.99 -1.18
C TRP A 306 11.10 -8.45 -0.75
N ALA A 307 12.12 -8.75 0.06
CA ALA A 307 12.31 -10.10 0.62
C ALA A 307 11.12 -10.54 1.48
N GLU A 308 10.62 -9.66 2.37
CA GLU A 308 9.42 -9.95 3.17
C GLU A 308 8.18 -10.11 2.29
N GLY A 309 8.01 -9.29 1.25
CA GLY A 309 6.92 -9.43 0.28
C GLY A 309 6.93 -10.77 -0.46
N VAL A 310 8.11 -11.27 -0.86
CA VAL A 310 8.26 -12.62 -1.42
C VAL A 310 7.90 -13.68 -0.37
N GLY A 311 8.37 -13.53 0.87
CA GLY A 311 8.04 -14.44 1.97
C GLY A 311 6.54 -14.50 2.27
N LYS A 312 5.88 -13.34 2.34
CA LYS A 312 4.42 -13.22 2.54
C LYS A 312 3.61 -13.77 1.38
N ALA A 313 4.16 -13.75 0.17
CA ALA A 313 3.60 -14.46 -0.98
C ALA A 313 3.84 -15.99 -0.94
N GLY A 314 4.27 -16.55 0.20
CA GLY A 314 4.51 -17.98 0.36
C GLY A 314 5.87 -18.44 -0.18
N GLY A 315 6.78 -17.52 -0.53
CA GLY A 315 8.10 -17.83 -1.05
C GLY A 315 8.09 -18.41 -2.47
N LEU A 316 9.26 -18.88 -2.90
CA LEU A 316 9.46 -19.53 -4.19
C LEU A 316 9.03 -21.00 -4.10
N LEU A 317 8.27 -21.47 -5.08
CA LEU A 317 7.94 -22.89 -5.20
C LEU A 317 9.11 -23.65 -5.81
N ASP A 318 9.86 -24.41 -5.01
CA ASP A 318 11.06 -25.13 -5.44
C ASP A 318 10.87 -25.99 -6.71
N SER A 319 9.71 -26.63 -6.84
CA SER A 319 9.37 -27.47 -8.01
C SER A 319 9.07 -26.68 -9.29
N ARG A 320 8.92 -25.36 -9.20
CA ARG A 320 8.44 -24.52 -10.32
C ARG A 320 9.24 -23.26 -10.57
N ALA A 321 9.78 -22.63 -9.54
CA ALA A 321 10.33 -21.29 -9.60
C ALA A 321 11.74 -21.28 -10.19
N ASP A 322 12.05 -20.23 -10.96
CA ASP A 322 13.43 -19.87 -11.26
C ASP A 322 13.93 -18.86 -10.21
N PRO A 323 14.79 -19.26 -9.25
CA PRO A 323 15.32 -18.34 -8.25
C PRO A 323 16.18 -17.22 -8.84
N GLY A 324 16.65 -17.33 -10.09
CA GLY A 324 17.37 -16.26 -10.76
C GLY A 324 16.49 -15.18 -11.41
N GLN A 325 15.18 -15.38 -11.44
CA GLN A 325 14.23 -14.55 -12.18
C GLN A 325 13.04 -14.15 -11.29
N VAL A 326 13.36 -13.44 -10.22
CA VAL A 326 12.37 -12.82 -9.33
C VAL A 326 12.26 -11.35 -9.69
N PHE A 327 11.08 -10.91 -10.12
CA PHE A 327 10.87 -9.56 -10.64
C PHE A 327 9.95 -8.72 -9.76
N LEU A 328 10.23 -7.43 -9.70
CA LEU A 328 9.38 -6.41 -9.10
C LEU A 328 9.04 -5.35 -10.14
N TYR A 329 7.76 -5.20 -10.46
CA TYR A 329 7.23 -4.20 -11.38
C TYR A 329 6.81 -2.99 -10.57
N ARG A 330 7.36 -1.82 -10.94
CA ARG A 330 7.09 -0.56 -10.25
C ARG A 330 7.10 0.60 -11.24
N MET A 331 6.21 1.56 -11.02
CA MET A 331 6.26 2.87 -11.69
C MET A 331 7.25 3.77 -10.96
N VAL A 332 8.27 4.27 -11.66
CA VAL A 332 9.35 5.12 -11.10
C VAL A 332 9.31 6.48 -11.76
N ASP A 333 9.56 7.55 -11.00
CA ASP A 333 9.62 8.90 -11.52
C ASP A 333 10.79 9.07 -12.51
N ALA A 334 10.55 9.85 -13.58
CA ALA A 334 11.55 10.10 -14.61
C ALA A 334 12.82 10.79 -14.07
N GLU A 335 12.72 11.58 -13.00
CA GLU A 335 13.86 12.24 -12.36
C GLU A 335 14.84 11.22 -11.76
N THR A 336 14.34 10.24 -11.02
CA THR A 336 15.15 9.17 -10.43
C THR A 336 15.81 8.34 -11.52
N LEU A 337 15.10 8.00 -12.59
CA LEU A 337 15.69 7.27 -13.71
C LEU A 337 16.78 8.08 -14.44
N THR A 338 16.59 9.39 -14.58
CA THR A 338 17.61 10.28 -15.14
C THR A 338 18.85 10.32 -14.25
N ARG A 339 18.69 10.36 -12.92
CA ARG A 339 19.80 10.28 -11.96
C ARG A 339 20.54 8.93 -11.99
N MET A 340 19.84 7.86 -12.38
CA MET A 340 20.44 6.54 -12.63
C MET A 340 21.15 6.46 -14.00
N GLY A 341 21.10 7.51 -14.82
CA GLY A 341 21.76 7.56 -16.13
C GLY A 341 20.92 7.02 -17.29
N PHE A 342 19.63 6.73 -17.08
CA PHE A 342 18.75 6.29 -18.15
C PHE A 342 18.22 7.50 -18.93
N PRO A 343 18.32 7.52 -20.27
CA PRO A 343 17.83 8.62 -21.10
C PRO A 343 16.31 8.55 -21.24
N VAL A 344 15.58 8.95 -20.19
CA VAL A 344 14.11 9.03 -20.19
C VAL A 344 13.69 10.45 -20.63
N ALA A 345 14.09 10.82 -21.85
CA ALA A 345 13.93 12.19 -22.34
C ALA A 345 12.45 12.59 -22.51
N GLY A 346 12.08 13.78 -22.03
CA GLY A 346 10.95 14.56 -22.54
C GLY A 346 9.62 14.50 -21.80
N LYS A 347 9.51 13.85 -20.64
CA LYS A 347 8.25 13.78 -19.87
C LYS A 347 8.44 14.06 -18.38
N THR A 348 8.74 15.31 -18.05
CA THR A 348 8.78 15.79 -16.67
C THR A 348 7.41 15.55 -16.00
N GLY A 349 7.38 14.90 -14.84
CA GLY A 349 6.14 14.60 -14.10
C GLY A 349 5.41 13.31 -14.51
N THR A 350 5.99 12.47 -15.38
CA THR A 350 5.41 11.17 -15.76
C THR A 350 6.19 10.03 -15.11
N SER A 351 5.49 9.05 -14.52
CA SER A 351 6.12 7.81 -14.04
C SER A 351 6.37 6.85 -15.20
N PHE A 352 7.47 6.10 -15.16
CA PHE A 352 7.89 5.14 -16.17
C PHE A 352 7.90 3.72 -15.59
N PRO A 353 7.46 2.69 -16.34
CA PRO A 353 7.48 1.32 -15.85
C PRO A 353 8.91 0.78 -15.77
N VAL A 354 9.28 0.28 -14.60
CA VAL A 354 10.57 -0.33 -14.30
C VAL A 354 10.33 -1.73 -13.76
N ILE A 355 11.09 -2.68 -14.26
CA ILE A 355 11.14 -4.04 -13.76
C ILE A 355 12.49 -4.21 -13.07
N PHE A 356 12.47 -4.45 -11.77
CA PHE A 356 13.66 -4.83 -11.03
C PHE A 356 13.80 -6.34 -11.03
N ARG A 357 15.01 -6.87 -11.25
CA ARG A 357 15.32 -8.30 -11.17
C ARG A 357 16.23 -8.57 -9.99
N ALA A 358 15.86 -9.54 -9.17
CA ALA A 358 16.71 -10.12 -8.14
C ALA A 358 17.07 -11.56 -8.53
N ASN A 359 18.35 -11.88 -8.44
CA ASN A 359 18.86 -13.23 -8.64
C ASN A 359 19.12 -13.86 -7.27
N LEU A 360 18.14 -14.56 -6.74
CA LEU A 360 18.21 -15.21 -5.42
C LEU A 360 19.06 -16.50 -5.41
N ARG A 361 19.65 -16.91 -6.55
CA ARG A 361 20.74 -17.90 -6.54
C ARG A 361 21.99 -17.32 -5.90
N ASP A 362 22.18 -16.01 -6.02
CA ASP A 362 23.24 -15.30 -5.33
C ASP A 362 22.77 -14.93 -3.91
N PRO A 363 23.44 -15.43 -2.86
CA PRO A 363 23.05 -15.10 -1.48
C PRO A 363 23.14 -13.61 -1.16
N SER A 364 23.99 -12.84 -1.87
CA SER A 364 24.08 -11.39 -1.67
C SER A 364 22.78 -10.66 -2.06
N SER A 365 22.06 -11.18 -3.07
CA SER A 365 20.82 -10.58 -3.55
C SER A 365 19.71 -10.58 -2.49
N LEU A 366 19.73 -11.52 -1.52
CA LEU A 366 18.76 -11.55 -0.42
C LEU A 366 18.95 -10.37 0.55
N PHE A 367 20.20 -10.01 0.87
CA PHE A 367 20.49 -8.83 1.69
C PHE A 367 20.03 -7.54 1.00
N LEU A 368 20.22 -7.45 -0.32
CA LEU A 368 19.74 -6.31 -1.10
C LEU A 368 18.21 -6.25 -1.11
N ALA A 369 17.54 -7.40 -1.28
CA ALA A 369 16.08 -7.48 -1.29
C ALA A 369 15.45 -7.13 0.07
N GLN A 370 16.15 -7.40 1.17
CA GLN A 370 15.73 -7.01 2.52
C GLN A 370 15.83 -5.50 2.77
N GLN A 371 16.74 -4.81 2.07
CA GLN A 371 16.89 -3.36 2.18
C GLN A 371 15.98 -2.60 1.21
N PHE A 372 15.60 -3.22 0.10
CA PHE A 372 14.73 -2.64 -0.92
C PHE A 372 13.28 -2.54 -0.41
N ALA A 373 12.85 -1.33 -0.03
CA ALA A 373 11.48 -1.10 0.43
C ALA A 373 10.48 -1.21 -0.73
N MET A 374 9.41 -1.98 -0.51
CA MET A 374 8.25 -2.05 -1.41
C MET A 374 7.39 -0.79 -1.31
N LYS A 375 6.64 -0.51 -2.37
CA LYS A 375 5.67 0.59 -2.47
C LYS A 375 4.29 0.03 -2.75
N ASP A 376 3.26 0.79 -2.38
CA ASP A 376 1.89 0.43 -2.69
C ASP A 376 1.72 0.17 -4.20
N LYS A 377 0.97 -0.89 -4.51
CA LYS A 377 0.70 -1.39 -5.87
C LYS A 377 1.92 -1.89 -6.65
N ASP A 378 3.03 -2.16 -5.99
CA ASP A 378 4.08 -2.98 -6.58
C ASP A 378 3.53 -4.36 -6.99
N MET A 379 4.15 -4.98 -8.00
CA MET A 379 3.82 -6.35 -8.39
C MET A 379 5.07 -7.22 -8.40
N ILE A 380 5.01 -8.34 -7.68
CA ILE A 380 6.04 -9.38 -7.68
C ILE A 380 5.63 -10.43 -8.71
N TYR A 381 6.54 -10.80 -9.59
CA TYR A 381 6.38 -11.92 -10.51
C TYR A 381 7.57 -12.85 -10.39
N VAL A 382 7.29 -14.13 -10.11
CA VAL A 382 8.31 -15.18 -10.06
C VAL A 382 8.20 -16.03 -11.32
N SER A 383 9.22 -16.03 -12.17
CA SER A 383 9.23 -16.87 -13.37
C SER A 383 9.29 -18.35 -13.04
N ASN A 384 8.81 -19.18 -13.97
CA ASN A 384 9.00 -20.62 -13.86
C ASN A 384 10.42 -21.00 -14.34
N ALA A 385 11.01 -22.04 -13.78
CA ALA A 385 12.26 -22.61 -14.27
C ALA A 385 12.04 -23.31 -15.63
N ASP A 386 13.03 -23.23 -16.53
CA ASP A 386 13.00 -23.82 -17.87
C ASP A 386 12.71 -25.33 -17.86
N SER A 387 13.10 -26.03 -16.78
CA SER A 387 12.84 -27.46 -16.58
C SER A 387 11.36 -27.81 -16.42
N VAL A 388 10.52 -26.87 -15.99
CA VAL A 388 9.09 -27.08 -15.71
C VAL A 388 8.29 -27.20 -17.00
N GLU A 389 8.68 -26.48 -18.05
CA GLU A 389 8.04 -26.58 -19.35
C GLU A 389 8.35 -27.92 -20.03
N VAL A 390 9.57 -28.43 -19.85
CA VAL A 390 9.97 -29.76 -20.34
C VAL A 390 9.24 -30.88 -19.58
N VAL A 391 9.11 -30.78 -18.24
CA VAL A 391 8.35 -31.77 -17.46
C VAL A 391 6.86 -31.73 -17.81
N LYS A 392 6.24 -30.55 -17.93
CA LYS A 392 4.85 -30.44 -18.40
C LYS A 392 4.64 -31.07 -19.78
N PHE A 393 5.59 -30.89 -20.69
CA PHE A 393 5.57 -31.52 -21.99
C PHE A 393 5.72 -33.04 -21.91
N LEU A 394 6.66 -33.54 -21.10
CA LEU A 394 6.86 -34.96 -20.87
C LEU A 394 5.67 -35.62 -20.16
N ASP A 395 4.97 -34.93 -19.26
CA ASP A 395 3.75 -35.41 -18.61
C ASP A 395 2.61 -35.56 -19.62
N VAL A 396 2.48 -34.65 -20.58
CA VAL A 396 1.54 -34.78 -21.70
C VAL A 396 1.90 -35.99 -22.58
N ILE A 397 3.18 -36.20 -22.88
CA ILE A 397 3.64 -37.38 -23.62
C ILE A 397 3.35 -38.66 -22.82
N ASN A 398 3.67 -38.69 -21.53
CA ASN A 398 3.46 -39.84 -20.67
C ASN A 398 1.97 -40.16 -20.51
N ALA A 399 1.10 -39.16 -20.39
CA ALA A 399 -0.35 -39.31 -20.40
C ALA A 399 -0.85 -39.86 -21.76
N ALA A 400 -0.29 -39.40 -22.87
CA ALA A 400 -0.61 -39.92 -24.20
C ALA A 400 -0.13 -41.38 -24.37
N THR A 401 1.07 -41.72 -23.91
CA THR A 401 1.62 -43.08 -24.03
C THR A 401 0.97 -44.08 -23.07
N SER A 402 0.56 -43.67 -21.87
CA SER A 402 -0.15 -44.53 -20.92
C SER A 402 -1.55 -44.89 -21.40
N GLY A 403 -2.22 -43.99 -22.14
CA GLY A 403 -3.47 -44.27 -22.86
C GLY A 403 -3.33 -45.28 -24.00
N VAL A 404 -2.13 -45.46 -24.58
CA VAL A 404 -1.86 -46.43 -25.66
C VAL A 404 -1.37 -47.77 -25.11
N SER A 405 -0.66 -47.79 -23.97
CA SER A 405 -0.21 -49.04 -23.35
C SER A 405 -1.32 -49.82 -22.64
N GLY A 406 -2.33 -49.15 -22.07
CA GLY A 406 -3.44 -49.81 -21.37
C GLY A 406 -4.19 -50.85 -22.23
N PRO A 407 -4.70 -50.50 -23.42
CA PRO A 407 -5.42 -51.43 -24.28
C PRO A 407 -4.55 -52.56 -24.84
N LEU A 408 -3.25 -52.35 -25.03
CA LEU A 408 -2.34 -53.36 -25.56
C LEU A 408 -1.98 -54.42 -24.52
N VAL A 409 -1.82 -54.03 -23.26
CA VAL A 409 -1.56 -54.96 -22.15
C VAL A 409 -2.83 -55.72 -21.79
N ASP A 410 -4.01 -55.08 -21.84
CA ASP A 410 -5.30 -55.75 -21.68
C ASP A 410 -5.64 -56.69 -22.84
N ALA A 411 -5.33 -56.32 -24.08
CA ALA A 411 -5.50 -57.23 -25.22
C ALA A 411 -4.56 -58.45 -25.12
N ALA A 412 -3.34 -58.27 -24.64
CA ALA A 412 -2.40 -59.36 -24.42
C ALA A 412 -2.83 -60.26 -23.25
N SER A 413 -3.38 -59.70 -22.16
CA SER A 413 -3.90 -60.47 -21.03
C SER A 413 -5.11 -61.30 -21.45
N VAL A 414 -6.11 -60.70 -22.11
CA VAL A 414 -7.33 -61.38 -22.60
C VAL A 414 -6.99 -62.51 -23.59
N ARG A 415 -6.01 -62.30 -24.47
CA ARG A 415 -5.56 -63.32 -25.43
C ARG A 415 -4.83 -64.49 -24.77
N THR A 416 -4.18 -64.23 -23.63
CA THR A 416 -3.52 -65.27 -22.82
C THR A 416 -4.53 -66.03 -21.97
N SER A 417 -5.53 -65.34 -21.40
CA SER A 417 -6.66 -65.93 -20.66
C SER A 417 -7.51 -66.84 -21.54
N THR A 418 -7.82 -66.42 -22.76
CA THR A 418 -8.61 -67.26 -23.70
C THR A 418 -7.86 -68.51 -24.11
N ARG A 419 -6.54 -68.46 -24.29
CA ARG A 419 -5.69 -69.64 -24.55
C ARG A 419 -5.64 -70.64 -23.39
N LEU A 420 -5.75 -70.17 -22.16
CA LEU A 420 -5.80 -71.02 -20.95
C LEU A 420 -7.17 -71.69 -20.74
N ILE A 421 -8.23 -71.15 -21.34
CA ILE A 421 -9.60 -71.72 -21.26
C ILE A 421 -9.86 -72.73 -22.39
N THR A 422 -9.07 -72.72 -23.47
CA THR A 422 -9.27 -73.58 -24.65
C THR A 422 -8.34 -74.80 -24.73
N ASN A 423 -7.54 -75.08 -23.69
CA ASN A 423 -6.69 -76.28 -23.59
C ASN A 423 -7.05 -77.14 -22.38
#